data_AF-A0A6J5XTT8-F1
#
_entry.id   AF-A0A6J5XTT8-F1
#
_cell.length_a   1.000
_cell.length_b   1.000
_cell.length_c   1.000
_cell.angle_alpha   90.00
_cell.angle_beta   90.00
_cell.angle_gamma   90.00
#
_symmetry.space_group_name_H-M   'P 1'
#
loop_
_entity.id
_entity.type
_entity.pdbx_description
1 polymer ?
#
loop_
_entity_poly.entity_id
_entity_poly.type
_entity_poly.pdbx_seq_one_letter_code
_entity_poly.pdbx_strand_id
1 'polypeptide(L)'
;MSSAHSGPNPGGPSSSVAVHSAGNVRKINFCQWCGGPTKHEIPDGEEKIRAICTVCDKIAYENPKMVVGCLIEHDNMVLLCKRKIQPSYGLWTLPAGYMEIGESATEGAIRETWEEACAEVEVLSPFAQLDIPLIGQTYVIFLARLKKPHFSPGPESSECRLFALDDIPFDSLAFSSMVVTLKLYAEDVKAGQLKFHYGIINKKPGTSPSDIHAYTLDYHLQS
;
A
#
# COMPACT_ATOMS: atom_id res chain seq x y z
N MET A 1 29.15 -27.78 -57.58
CA MET A 1 27.98 -27.93 -56.69
C MET A 1 28.52 -28.43 -55.36
N SER A 2 28.79 -27.51 -54.44
CA SER A 2 29.29 -27.82 -53.09
C SER A 2 28.40 -27.16 -52.06
N SER A 3 28.12 -27.96 -51.04
CA SER A 3 27.15 -27.82 -49.97
C SER A 3 27.49 -26.68 -49.00
N ALA A 4 26.47 -25.94 -48.57
CA ALA A 4 26.52 -25.12 -47.36
C ALA A 4 25.34 -25.52 -46.46
N HIS A 5 25.66 -26.23 -45.38
CA HIS A 5 24.73 -26.47 -44.27
C HIS A 5 24.74 -25.24 -43.36
N SER A 6 23.60 -24.56 -43.23
CA SER A 6 23.33 -23.58 -42.20
C SER A 6 22.59 -24.27 -41.04
N GLY A 7 23.31 -24.56 -39.95
CA GLY A 7 22.71 -25.01 -38.69
C GLY A 7 22.10 -23.85 -37.89
N PRO A 8 21.13 -24.12 -36.99
CA PRO A 8 20.49 -23.10 -36.19
C PRO A 8 21.40 -22.61 -35.05
N ASN A 9 21.36 -21.30 -34.82
CA ASN A 9 22.12 -20.59 -33.79
C ASN A 9 21.52 -20.86 -32.39
N PRO A 10 22.28 -21.29 -31.37
CA PRO A 10 21.73 -21.59 -30.07
C PRO A 10 21.66 -20.34 -29.16
N GLY A 11 20.49 -20.17 -28.54
CA GLY A 11 20.27 -19.59 -27.21
C GLY A 11 21.09 -18.38 -26.78
N GLY A 12 20.51 -17.19 -26.91
CA GLY A 12 20.85 -16.07 -26.02
C GLY A 12 20.22 -16.29 -24.63
N PRO A 13 20.89 -15.91 -23.52
CA PRO A 13 20.34 -16.11 -22.19
C PRO A 13 19.14 -15.16 -21.99
N SER A 14 17.98 -15.76 -21.76
CA SER A 14 16.83 -15.10 -21.15
C SER A 14 17.25 -14.62 -19.76
N SER A 15 17.56 -13.34 -19.62
CA SER A 15 17.76 -12.71 -18.32
C SER A 15 16.41 -12.66 -17.60
N SER A 16 16.07 -13.71 -16.87
CA SER A 16 14.98 -13.71 -15.91
C SER A 16 15.31 -12.66 -14.86
N VAL A 17 14.65 -11.49 -14.94
CA VAL A 17 14.71 -10.50 -13.87
C VAL A 17 14.05 -11.16 -12.67
N ALA A 18 14.86 -11.66 -11.74
CA ALA A 18 14.38 -12.32 -10.54
C ALA A 18 13.61 -11.30 -9.69
N VAL A 19 12.27 -11.34 -9.76
CA VAL A 19 11.42 -10.56 -8.88
C VAL A 19 11.49 -11.20 -7.50
N HIS A 20 12.35 -10.67 -6.62
CA HIS A 20 12.51 -11.17 -5.26
C HIS A 20 11.17 -11.12 -4.50
N SER A 21 10.55 -12.28 -4.33
CA SER A 21 9.29 -12.45 -3.62
C SER A 21 9.55 -12.66 -2.12
N ALA A 22 9.93 -11.61 -1.41
CA ALA A 22 10.14 -11.64 0.04
C ALA A 22 8.85 -11.38 0.85
N GLY A 23 7.68 -11.74 0.31
CA GLY A 23 6.40 -11.60 1.01
C GLY A 23 6.10 -12.81 1.88
N ASN A 24 5.48 -12.59 3.05
CA ASN A 24 4.94 -13.68 3.87
C ASN A 24 3.70 -14.29 3.20
N VAL A 25 3.89 -15.36 2.42
CA VAL A 25 2.81 -16.16 1.81
C VAL A 25 2.10 -16.94 2.92
N ARG A 26 0.77 -16.79 3.07
CA ARG A 26 0.02 -17.53 4.09
C ARG A 26 -0.08 -18.99 3.71
N LYS A 27 0.05 -19.85 4.73
CA LYS A 27 -0.27 -21.26 4.58
C LYS A 27 -1.79 -21.46 4.54
N ILE A 28 -2.35 -21.52 3.34
CA ILE A 28 -3.75 -21.93 3.11
C ILE A 28 -3.84 -23.45 3.27
N ASN A 29 -4.64 -23.95 4.21
CA ASN A 29 -4.77 -25.39 4.50
C ASN A 29 -6.00 -26.05 3.84
N PHE A 30 -7.02 -25.25 3.49
CA PHE A 30 -8.29 -25.71 2.95
C PHE A 30 -8.76 -24.83 1.79
N CYS A 31 -9.40 -25.45 0.80
CA CYS A 31 -9.93 -24.82 -0.39
C CYS A 31 -11.18 -23.99 -0.09
N GLN A 32 -11.16 -22.72 -0.48
CA GLN A 32 -12.29 -21.79 -0.31
C GLN A 32 -13.53 -22.14 -1.15
N TRP A 33 -13.41 -23.02 -2.15
CA TRP A 33 -14.53 -23.42 -3.02
C TRP A 33 -15.22 -24.70 -2.59
N CYS A 34 -14.49 -25.68 -2.06
CA CYS A 34 -15.05 -27.02 -1.79
C CYS A 34 -14.69 -27.58 -0.40
N GLY A 35 -13.90 -26.85 0.42
CA GLY A 35 -13.47 -27.28 1.75
C GLY A 35 -12.41 -28.38 1.78
N GLY A 36 -11.99 -28.91 0.63
CA GLY A 36 -10.95 -29.95 0.55
C GLY A 36 -9.57 -29.43 0.98
N PRO A 37 -8.65 -30.30 1.42
CA PRO A 37 -7.30 -29.88 1.80
C PRO A 37 -6.50 -29.34 0.59
N THR A 38 -5.47 -28.57 0.87
CA THR A 38 -4.56 -28.02 -0.13
C THR A 38 -3.14 -28.56 0.02
N LYS A 39 -2.46 -28.77 -1.11
CA LYS A 39 -1.02 -29.00 -1.21
C LYS A 39 -0.31 -27.70 -1.62
N HIS A 40 0.99 -27.58 -1.29
CA HIS A 40 1.80 -26.42 -1.66
C HIS A 40 2.94 -26.84 -2.57
N GLU A 41 2.85 -26.47 -3.85
CA GLU A 41 3.85 -26.80 -4.87
C GLU A 41 3.96 -25.67 -5.89
N ILE A 42 4.97 -25.72 -6.76
CA ILE A 42 5.12 -24.80 -7.89
C ILE A 42 4.41 -25.43 -9.09
N PRO A 43 3.31 -24.85 -9.60
CA PRO A 43 2.66 -25.36 -10.81
C PRO A 43 3.58 -25.32 -12.03
N ASP A 44 3.34 -26.20 -13.01
CA ASP A 44 4.07 -26.20 -14.27
C ASP A 44 3.96 -24.84 -14.97
N GLY A 45 5.11 -24.25 -15.30
CA GLY A 45 5.19 -22.93 -15.94
C GLY A 45 5.09 -21.73 -14.99
N GLU A 46 4.99 -21.94 -13.68
CA GLU A 46 5.06 -20.89 -12.67
C GLU A 46 6.40 -20.90 -11.90
N GLU A 47 6.73 -19.79 -11.23
CA GLU A 47 7.96 -19.65 -10.44
C GLU A 47 7.71 -19.69 -8.92
N LYS A 48 6.45 -19.61 -8.49
CA LYS A 48 6.07 -19.42 -7.08
C LYS A 48 5.26 -20.60 -6.57
N ILE A 49 5.48 -20.93 -5.29
CA ILE A 49 4.68 -21.91 -4.57
C ILE A 49 3.24 -21.41 -4.48
N ARG A 50 2.29 -22.28 -4.80
CA ARG A 50 0.84 -22.02 -4.72
C ARG A 50 0.15 -23.05 -3.84
N ALA A 51 -0.94 -22.64 -3.20
CA ALA A 51 -1.86 -23.57 -2.55
C ALA A 51 -2.84 -24.12 -3.59
N ILE A 52 -2.80 -25.43 -3.82
CA ILE A 52 -3.60 -26.15 -4.83
C ILE A 52 -4.52 -27.13 -4.11
N CYS A 53 -5.82 -27.07 -4.38
CA CYS A 53 -6.78 -28.00 -3.80
C CYS A 53 -6.55 -29.43 -4.32
N THR A 54 -6.49 -30.42 -3.43
CA THR A 54 -6.32 -31.84 -3.82
C THR A 54 -7.62 -32.53 -4.25
N VAL A 55 -8.73 -31.79 -4.37
CA VAL A 55 -10.06 -32.34 -4.68
C VAL A 55 -10.63 -31.76 -5.98
N CYS A 56 -10.51 -30.45 -6.17
CA CYS A 56 -11.05 -29.76 -7.35
C CYS A 56 -9.99 -29.03 -8.17
N ASP A 57 -8.70 -29.23 -7.86
CA ASP A 57 -7.52 -28.69 -8.55
C ASP A 57 -7.45 -27.15 -8.68
N LYS A 58 -8.36 -26.42 -8.03
CA LYS A 58 -8.33 -24.96 -7.99
C LYS A 58 -7.12 -24.45 -7.21
N ILE A 59 -6.48 -23.44 -7.78
CA ILE A 59 -5.36 -22.72 -7.18
C ILE A 59 -5.90 -21.53 -6.38
N ALA A 60 -5.47 -21.40 -5.13
CA ALA A 60 -5.77 -20.25 -4.29
C ALA A 60 -4.64 -19.22 -4.40
N TYR A 61 -4.87 -18.18 -5.21
CA TYR A 61 -3.94 -17.06 -5.35
C TYR A 61 -4.05 -16.09 -4.18
N GLU A 62 -2.92 -15.69 -3.61
CA GLU A 62 -2.82 -14.55 -2.71
C GLU A 62 -2.47 -13.30 -3.52
N ASN A 63 -3.33 -12.29 -3.41
CA ASN A 63 -3.15 -11.01 -4.08
C ASN A 63 -2.76 -9.94 -3.06
N PRO A 64 -1.91 -8.98 -3.43
CA PRO A 64 -1.70 -7.78 -2.64
C PRO A 64 -3.02 -7.04 -2.39
N LYS A 65 -3.11 -6.34 -1.26
CA LYS A 65 -4.25 -5.47 -0.96
C LYS A 65 -3.93 -4.02 -1.28
N MET A 66 -4.88 -3.32 -1.88
CA MET A 66 -4.83 -1.87 -2.02
C MET A 66 -5.36 -1.22 -0.75
N VAL A 67 -4.59 -0.27 -0.22
CA VAL A 67 -5.01 0.65 0.84
C VAL A 67 -5.14 2.03 0.20
N VAL A 68 -6.28 2.68 0.36
CA VAL A 68 -6.59 3.98 -0.24
C VAL A 68 -6.90 4.98 0.86
N GLY A 69 -6.49 6.23 0.67
CA GLY A 69 -6.68 7.25 1.70
C GLY A 69 -6.44 8.66 1.21
N CYS A 70 -6.63 9.64 2.11
CA CYS A 70 -6.46 11.04 1.79
C CYS A 70 -5.40 11.71 2.68
N LEU A 71 -4.52 12.49 2.04
CA LEU A 71 -3.83 13.61 2.68
C LEU A 71 -4.73 14.83 2.56
N ILE A 72 -5.31 15.26 3.67
CA ILE A 72 -6.35 16.29 3.67
C ILE A 72 -5.75 17.59 4.19
N GLU A 73 -5.69 18.58 3.31
CA GLU A 73 -5.21 19.93 3.62
C GLU A 73 -6.38 20.85 4.01
N HIS A 74 -6.12 21.72 4.99
CA HIS A 74 -6.95 22.86 5.33
C HIS A 74 -6.12 23.94 6.05
N ASP A 75 -6.12 25.17 5.53
CA ASP A 75 -5.40 26.31 6.08
C ASP A 75 -3.91 26.04 6.37
N ASN A 76 -3.22 25.39 5.42
CA ASN A 76 -1.82 24.94 5.52
C ASN A 76 -1.55 23.91 6.63
N MET A 77 -2.59 23.26 7.13
CA MET A 77 -2.51 22.15 8.08
C MET A 77 -3.00 20.85 7.45
N VAL A 78 -2.61 19.74 8.05
CA VAL A 78 -3.04 18.40 7.64
C VAL A 78 -3.94 17.78 8.70
N LEU A 79 -5.03 17.14 8.28
CA LEU A 79 -5.93 16.42 9.17
C LEU A 79 -5.37 15.02 9.44
N LEU A 80 -5.16 14.69 10.71
CA LEU A 80 -4.79 13.36 11.17
C LEU A 80 -5.86 12.76 12.08
N CYS A 81 -5.94 11.43 12.09
CA CYS A 81 -6.83 10.62 12.91
C CYS A 81 -6.00 9.80 13.90
N LYS A 82 -6.41 9.76 15.17
CA LYS A 82 -5.79 8.92 16.20
C LYS A 82 -6.56 7.62 16.33
N ARG A 83 -5.89 6.49 16.05
CA ARG A 83 -6.52 5.18 15.93
C ARG A 83 -7.09 4.68 17.25
N LYS A 84 -8.32 4.15 17.22
CA LYS A 84 -9.03 3.48 18.34
C LYS A 84 -9.10 1.96 18.17
N ILE A 85 -8.46 1.42 17.14
CA ILE A 85 -8.44 -0.01 16.82
C ILE A 85 -7.01 -0.52 16.60
N GLN A 86 -6.82 -1.84 16.68
CA GLN A 86 -5.55 -2.49 16.36
C GLN A 86 -5.44 -2.78 14.85
N PRO A 87 -4.21 -2.88 14.29
CA PRO A 87 -2.93 -2.60 14.93
C PRO A 87 -2.72 -1.09 15.20
N SER A 88 -1.69 -0.74 15.98
CA SER A 88 -1.26 0.64 16.20
C SER A 88 -2.28 1.54 16.92
N TYR A 89 -3.01 0.98 17.90
CA TYR A 89 -3.95 1.73 18.75
C TYR A 89 -3.25 2.93 19.41
N GLY A 90 -3.90 4.10 19.40
CA GLY A 90 -3.41 5.33 20.04
C GLY A 90 -2.39 6.12 19.22
N LEU A 91 -1.97 5.62 18.05
CA LEU A 91 -1.08 6.32 17.12
C LEU A 91 -1.88 7.11 16.07
N TRP A 92 -1.24 8.13 15.49
CA TRP A 92 -1.81 9.00 14.47
C TRP A 92 -1.64 8.44 13.06
N THR A 93 -2.59 8.69 12.17
CA THR A 93 -2.57 8.27 10.77
C THR A 93 -3.29 9.29 9.90
N LEU A 94 -3.01 9.26 8.59
CA LEU A 94 -3.97 9.78 7.61
C LEU A 94 -5.15 8.80 7.51
N PRO A 95 -6.37 9.28 7.23
CA PRO A 95 -7.50 8.40 7.00
C PRO A 95 -7.26 7.53 5.78
N ALA A 96 -7.20 6.23 6.00
CA ALA A 96 -6.90 5.25 4.96
C ALA A 96 -7.28 3.83 5.38
N GLY A 97 -7.89 3.09 4.45
CA GLY A 97 -8.27 1.70 4.67
C GLY A 97 -8.32 0.91 3.37
N TYR A 98 -8.79 -0.33 3.45
CA TYR A 98 -8.76 -1.21 2.28
C TYR A 98 -9.76 -0.73 1.23
N MET A 99 -9.33 -0.76 -0.03
CA MET A 99 -10.25 -0.61 -1.13
C MET A 99 -11.21 -1.80 -1.18
N GLU A 100 -12.50 -1.52 -1.30
CA GLU A 100 -13.55 -2.53 -1.39
C GLU A 100 -13.88 -2.90 -2.85
N ILE A 101 -14.55 -4.04 -3.02
CA ILE A 101 -15.03 -4.46 -4.33
C ILE A 101 -16.21 -3.59 -4.74
N GLY A 102 -16.12 -2.97 -5.91
CA GLY A 102 -17.22 -2.16 -6.49
C GLY A 102 -17.06 -0.65 -6.32
N GLU A 103 -16.01 -0.19 -5.64
CA GLU A 103 -15.61 1.22 -5.61
C GLU A 103 -14.36 1.47 -6.46
N SER A 104 -14.12 2.73 -6.83
CA SER A 104 -12.83 3.22 -7.31
C SER A 104 -11.91 3.59 -6.15
N ALA A 105 -10.60 3.72 -6.41
CA ALA A 105 -9.63 4.09 -5.36
C ALA A 105 -9.96 5.46 -4.72
N THR A 106 -10.46 6.40 -5.53
CA THR A 106 -10.89 7.72 -5.05
C THR A 106 -12.15 7.63 -4.19
N GLU A 107 -13.14 6.82 -4.58
CA GLU A 107 -14.34 6.60 -3.76
C GLU A 107 -14.00 5.95 -2.42
N GLY A 108 -13.11 4.95 -2.41
CA GLY A 108 -12.63 4.34 -1.17
C GLY A 108 -11.89 5.34 -0.28
N ALA A 109 -11.01 6.18 -0.84
CA ALA A 109 -10.33 7.21 -0.07
C ALA A 109 -11.30 8.23 0.56
N ILE A 110 -12.38 8.59 -0.16
CA ILE A 110 -13.45 9.46 0.36
C ILE A 110 -14.26 8.75 1.46
N ARG A 111 -14.62 7.47 1.25
CA ARG A 111 -15.34 6.65 2.24
C ARG A 111 -14.54 6.54 3.55
N GLU A 112 -13.28 6.14 3.47
CA GLU A 112 -12.38 6.00 4.63
C GLU A 112 -12.22 7.33 5.38
N THR A 113 -12.12 8.45 4.64
CA THR A 113 -12.09 9.80 5.23
C THR A 113 -13.37 10.12 6.00
N TRP A 114 -14.53 9.73 5.47
CA TRP A 114 -15.81 9.91 6.15
C TRP A 114 -15.94 9.00 7.39
N GLU A 115 -15.54 7.73 7.27
CA GLU A 115 -15.62 6.72 8.33
C GLU A 115 -14.70 7.05 9.52
N GLU A 116 -13.47 7.50 9.26
CA GLU A 116 -12.51 7.78 10.32
C GLU A 116 -12.61 9.21 10.89
N ALA A 117 -12.99 10.19 10.06
CA ALA A 117 -12.91 11.61 10.41
C ALA A 117 -14.21 12.40 10.22
N CYS A 118 -15.31 11.76 9.79
CA CYS A 118 -16.59 12.42 9.48
C CYS A 118 -16.41 13.70 8.63
N ALA A 119 -15.41 13.67 7.75
CA ALA A 119 -14.96 14.82 6.99
C ALA A 119 -15.42 14.69 5.54
N GLU A 120 -16.08 15.74 5.02
CA GLU A 120 -16.39 15.83 3.60
C GLU A 120 -15.19 16.44 2.87
N VAL A 121 -14.66 15.72 1.88
CA VAL A 121 -13.49 16.17 1.11
C VAL A 121 -13.75 16.29 -0.38
N GLU A 122 -12.98 17.17 -1.00
CA GLU A 122 -12.79 17.27 -2.44
C GLU A 122 -11.39 16.74 -2.76
N VAL A 123 -11.32 15.67 -3.55
CA VAL A 123 -10.05 15.09 -4.01
C VAL A 123 -9.50 15.94 -5.14
N LEU A 124 -8.24 16.35 -5.02
CA LEU A 124 -7.57 17.25 -5.95
C LEU A 124 -6.70 16.50 -6.94
N SER A 125 -5.91 15.54 -6.44
CA SER A 125 -4.98 14.75 -7.26
C SER A 125 -4.55 13.48 -6.54
N PRO A 126 -4.03 12.46 -7.23
CA PRO A 126 -3.16 11.50 -6.58
C PRO A 126 -1.92 12.23 -6.02
N PHE A 127 -1.40 11.77 -4.89
CA PHE A 127 -0.22 12.37 -4.27
C PHE A 127 0.91 11.35 -4.07
N ALA A 128 0.61 10.19 -3.49
CA ALA A 128 1.62 9.16 -3.28
C ALA A 128 1.08 7.77 -3.61
N GLN A 129 1.86 6.97 -4.33
CA GLN A 129 1.69 5.52 -4.44
C GLN A 129 2.91 4.82 -3.82
N LEU A 130 2.67 4.02 -2.79
CA LEU A 130 3.73 3.39 -2.00
C LEU A 130 3.52 1.88 -1.89
N ASP A 131 4.40 1.12 -2.52
CA ASP A 131 4.36 -0.34 -2.45
C ASP A 131 5.11 -0.84 -1.21
N ILE A 132 4.54 -1.81 -0.50
CA ILE A 132 5.14 -2.45 0.68
C ILE A 132 5.13 -3.98 0.49
N PRO A 133 6.07 -4.54 -0.30
CA PRO A 133 6.02 -5.94 -0.72
C PRO A 133 6.06 -6.96 0.42
N LEU A 134 6.82 -6.68 1.50
CA LEU A 134 6.97 -7.60 2.65
C LEU A 134 5.62 -7.98 3.26
N ILE A 135 4.67 -7.04 3.27
CA ILE A 135 3.34 -7.20 3.86
C ILE A 135 2.24 -7.33 2.81
N GLY A 136 2.60 -7.37 1.52
CA GLY A 136 1.66 -7.54 0.41
C GLY A 136 0.64 -6.41 0.28
N GLN A 137 1.08 -5.16 0.43
CA GLN A 137 0.19 -3.99 0.32
C GLN A 137 0.73 -2.95 -0.66
N THR A 138 -0.17 -2.22 -1.31
CA THR A 138 0.12 -0.98 -2.02
C THR A 138 -0.80 0.11 -1.50
N TYR A 139 -0.23 1.27 -1.18
CA TYR A 139 -0.95 2.43 -0.67
C TYR A 139 -1.13 3.45 -1.80
N VAL A 140 -2.33 3.97 -1.98
CA VAL A 140 -2.61 5.10 -2.86
C VAL A 140 -3.23 6.22 -2.02
N ILE A 141 -2.47 7.29 -1.82
CA ILE A 141 -2.90 8.46 -1.06
C ILE A 141 -3.20 9.60 -2.03
N PHE A 142 -4.41 10.13 -1.92
CA PHE A 142 -4.86 11.30 -2.68
C PHE A 142 -4.66 12.58 -1.88
N LEU A 143 -4.20 13.64 -2.53
CA LEU A 143 -4.31 14.98 -1.97
C LEU A 143 -5.77 15.41 -2.06
N ALA A 144 -6.29 15.89 -0.95
CA ALA A 144 -7.66 16.38 -0.85
C ALA A 144 -7.71 17.65 -0.01
N ARG A 145 -8.81 18.38 -0.12
CA ARG A 145 -9.13 19.51 0.75
C ARG A 145 -10.45 19.27 1.45
N LEU A 146 -10.59 19.81 2.65
CA LEU A 146 -11.89 19.88 3.30
C LEU A 146 -12.87 20.72 2.46
N LYS A 147 -14.06 20.17 2.19
CA LYS A 147 -15.18 20.92 1.57
C LYS A 147 -15.75 21.95 2.53
N LYS A 148 -15.74 21.62 3.83
CA LYS A 148 -16.21 22.45 4.95
C LYS A 148 -15.23 22.26 6.11
N PRO A 149 -15.03 23.27 6.98
CA PRO A 149 -14.15 23.18 8.14
C PRO A 149 -14.80 22.34 9.28
N HIS A 150 -15.31 21.16 8.96
CA HIS A 150 -16.01 20.27 9.88
C HIS A 150 -15.45 18.84 9.73
N PHE A 151 -15.04 18.29 10.86
CA PHE A 151 -14.58 16.92 11.02
C PHE A 151 -14.78 16.52 12.48
N SER A 152 -14.87 15.22 12.74
CA SER A 152 -14.98 14.65 14.08
C SER A 152 -14.50 13.19 14.05
N PRO A 153 -13.96 12.65 15.15
CA PRO A 153 -13.59 11.24 15.18
C PRO A 153 -14.79 10.35 14.89
N GLY A 154 -14.65 9.48 13.89
CA GLY A 154 -15.59 8.40 13.63
C GLY A 154 -15.39 7.20 14.58
N PRO A 155 -16.08 6.08 14.36
CA PRO A 155 -16.05 4.94 15.29
C PRO A 155 -14.65 4.34 15.52
N GLU A 156 -13.78 4.41 14.51
CA GLU A 156 -12.42 3.86 14.51
C GLU A 156 -11.35 4.85 15.00
N SER A 157 -11.75 6.10 15.26
CA SER A 157 -10.88 7.18 15.73
C SER A 157 -11.24 7.58 17.16
N SER A 158 -10.23 7.87 17.97
CA SER A 158 -10.43 8.49 19.29
C SER A 158 -10.37 10.01 19.22
N GLU A 159 -9.66 10.54 18.22
CA GLU A 159 -9.38 11.97 18.07
C GLU A 159 -9.11 12.27 16.59
N CYS A 160 -9.56 13.43 16.10
CA CYS A 160 -9.16 13.99 14.80
C CYS A 160 -8.67 15.41 15.03
N ARG A 161 -7.56 15.79 14.40
CA ARG A 161 -6.93 17.09 14.62
C ARG A 161 -6.18 17.58 13.39
N LEU A 162 -6.25 18.88 13.15
CA LEU A 162 -5.39 19.58 12.20
C LEU A 162 -4.03 19.87 12.84
N PHE A 163 -2.96 19.54 12.12
CA PHE A 163 -1.57 19.79 12.50
C PHE A 163 -0.92 20.70 11.47
N ALA A 164 -0.26 21.77 11.93
CA ALA A 164 0.73 22.44 11.11
C ALA A 164 1.85 21.46 10.75
N LEU A 165 2.51 21.66 9.61
CA LEU A 165 3.53 20.73 9.11
C LEU A 165 4.69 20.53 10.11
N ASP A 166 5.09 21.59 10.81
CA ASP A 166 6.15 21.55 11.82
C ASP A 166 5.71 20.89 13.14
N ASP A 167 4.40 20.74 13.36
CA ASP A 167 3.80 20.16 14.56
C ASP A 167 3.39 18.69 14.38
N ILE A 168 3.61 18.10 13.19
CA ILE A 168 3.24 16.71 12.92
C ILE A 168 4.01 15.77 13.88
N PRO A 169 3.31 14.91 14.64
CA PRO A 169 3.94 14.05 15.64
C PRO A 169 4.53 12.79 14.98
N PHE A 170 5.62 12.93 14.22
CA PHE A 170 6.20 11.86 13.40
C PHE A 170 6.52 10.58 14.18
N ASP A 171 7.01 10.68 15.41
CA ASP A 171 7.32 9.51 16.26
C ASP A 171 6.08 8.80 16.81
N SER A 172 4.91 9.41 16.67
CA SER A 172 3.61 8.83 17.07
C SER A 172 2.74 8.46 15.87
N LEU A 173 3.31 8.36 14.67
CA LEU A 173 2.59 7.89 13.48
C LEU A 173 2.49 6.36 13.46
N ALA A 174 1.35 5.85 12.97
CA ALA A 174 1.01 4.43 13.02
C ALA A 174 1.76 3.57 12.01
N PHE A 175 2.11 4.13 10.84
CA PHE A 175 2.62 3.39 9.70
C PHE A 175 3.68 4.18 8.93
N SER A 176 4.66 3.47 8.36
CA SER A 176 5.73 4.05 7.55
C SER A 176 5.22 4.73 6.29
N SER A 177 4.12 4.25 5.69
CA SER A 177 3.48 4.91 4.55
C SER A 177 3.02 6.32 4.89
N MET A 178 2.49 6.53 6.10
CA MET A 178 2.09 7.86 6.58
C MET A 178 3.31 8.76 6.83
N VAL A 179 4.37 8.20 7.43
CA VAL A 179 5.64 8.93 7.62
C VAL A 179 6.21 9.40 6.29
N VAL A 180 6.33 8.51 5.30
CA VAL A 180 6.87 8.83 3.97
C VAL A 180 6.00 9.88 3.29
N THR A 181 4.68 9.65 3.25
CA THR A 181 3.73 10.57 2.58
C THR A 181 3.81 11.98 3.18
N LEU A 182 3.79 12.11 4.51
CA LEU A 182 3.82 13.42 5.17
C LEU A 182 5.17 14.12 5.02
N LYS A 183 6.30 13.39 4.99
CA LYS A 183 7.62 13.97 4.72
C LYS A 183 7.72 14.50 3.29
N LEU A 184 7.30 13.71 2.30
CA LEU A 184 7.26 14.14 0.91
C LEU A 184 6.38 15.37 0.72
N TYR A 185 5.21 15.39 1.38
CA TYR A 185 4.32 16.56 1.34
C TYR A 185 4.97 17.81 1.92
N ALA A 186 5.64 17.70 3.08
CA ALA A 186 6.34 18.81 3.68
C ALA A 186 7.50 19.33 2.80
N GLU A 187 8.22 18.43 2.14
CA GLU A 187 9.28 18.77 1.17
C GLU A 187 8.72 19.52 -0.05
N ASP A 188 7.63 19.03 -0.63
CA ASP A 188 6.99 19.64 -1.79
C ASP A 188 6.35 21.01 -1.46
N VAL A 189 5.71 21.15 -0.29
CA VAL A 189 5.20 22.44 0.21
C VAL A 189 6.35 23.44 0.35
N LYS A 190 7.48 23.03 0.93
CA LYS A 190 8.68 23.87 1.07
C LYS A 190 9.27 24.25 -0.29
N ALA A 191 9.22 23.35 -1.26
CA ALA A 191 9.67 23.60 -2.63
C ALA A 191 8.67 24.45 -3.45
N GLY A 192 7.43 24.61 -2.98
CA GLY A 192 6.37 25.34 -3.67
C GLY A 192 5.79 24.59 -4.88
N GLN A 193 6.03 23.27 -4.97
CA GLN A 193 5.55 22.45 -6.07
C GLN A 193 5.15 21.07 -5.55
N LEU A 194 3.84 20.81 -5.59
CA LEU A 194 3.28 19.48 -5.31
C LEU A 194 3.48 18.57 -6.52
N LYS A 195 3.95 17.35 -6.27
CA LYS A 195 4.21 16.32 -7.27
C LYS A 195 3.46 15.05 -6.90
N PHE A 196 3.32 14.17 -7.89
CA PHE A 196 2.99 12.79 -7.61
C PHE A 196 4.28 12.02 -7.30
N HIS A 197 4.25 11.20 -6.25
CA HIS A 197 5.35 10.35 -5.85
C HIS A 197 5.00 8.87 -5.98
N TYR A 198 5.92 8.08 -6.53
CA TYR A 198 5.90 6.63 -6.43
C TYR A 198 7.13 6.16 -5.64
N GLY A 199 6.99 5.11 -4.84
CA GLY A 199 8.14 4.48 -4.19
C GLY A 199 7.84 3.13 -3.56
N ILE A 200 8.90 2.41 -3.19
CA ILE A 200 8.83 1.11 -2.54
C ILE A 200 9.36 1.26 -1.11
N ILE A 201 8.50 1.01 -0.13
CA ILE A 201 8.89 0.91 1.27
C ILE A 201 9.39 -0.51 1.52
N ASN A 202 10.71 -0.68 1.47
CA ASN A 202 11.37 -1.95 1.75
C ASN A 202 11.62 -2.09 3.25
N LYS A 203 10.71 -2.80 3.91
CA LYS A 203 10.77 -3.11 5.34
C LYS A 203 11.96 -4.01 5.66
N LYS A 204 12.64 -3.72 6.78
CA LYS A 204 13.73 -4.57 7.26
C LYS A 204 13.19 -5.96 7.68
N PRO A 205 13.77 -7.07 7.21
CA PRO A 205 13.34 -8.41 7.63
C PRO A 205 13.41 -8.58 9.15
N GLY A 206 12.38 -9.21 9.72
CA GLY A 206 12.30 -9.51 11.16
C GLY A 206 11.77 -8.38 12.03
N THR A 207 11.49 -7.19 11.49
CA THR A 207 10.84 -6.10 12.24
C THR A 207 9.32 -6.18 12.15
N SER A 208 8.64 -5.48 13.06
CA SER A 208 7.18 -5.35 13.00
C SER A 208 6.74 -4.73 11.67
N PRO A 209 5.64 -5.20 11.04
CA PRO A 209 5.00 -4.54 9.91
C PRO A 209 4.78 -3.03 10.13
N SER A 210 4.38 -2.67 11.36
CA SER A 210 4.11 -1.28 11.77
C SER A 210 5.36 -0.52 12.25
N ASP A 211 6.56 -1.11 12.21
CA ASP A 211 7.78 -0.39 12.59
C ASP A 211 8.05 0.75 11.60
N ILE A 212 7.98 1.98 12.11
CA ILE A 212 8.15 3.21 11.35
C ILE A 212 9.61 3.67 11.24
N HIS A 213 10.55 2.97 11.88
CA HIS A 213 11.97 3.32 11.85
C HIS A 213 12.81 2.32 11.04
N ALA A 214 12.22 1.19 10.65
CA ALA A 214 12.93 0.08 10.01
C ALA A 214 12.51 -0.16 8.54
N TYR A 215 12.83 0.79 7.66
CA TYR A 215 12.64 0.65 6.21
C TYR A 215 13.61 1.51 5.40
N THR A 216 13.76 1.19 4.12
CA THR A 216 14.29 2.11 3.09
C THR A 216 13.17 2.52 2.13
N LEU A 217 13.32 3.69 1.50
CA LEU A 217 12.48 4.12 0.39
C LEU A 217 13.27 3.95 -0.90
N ASP A 218 12.94 2.91 -1.66
CA ASP A 218 13.64 2.57 -2.89
C ASP A 218 12.76 2.94 -4.10
N TYR A 219 13.37 3.07 -5.28
CA TYR A 219 12.65 3.40 -6.53
C TYR A 219 11.74 4.63 -6.42
N HIS A 220 12.20 5.67 -5.72
CA HIS A 220 11.45 6.92 -5.58
C HIS A 220 11.40 7.68 -6.91
N LEU A 221 10.23 7.77 -7.52
CA LEU A 221 9.94 8.54 -8.73
C LEU A 221 9.04 9.72 -8.38
N GLN A 222 9.20 10.82 -9.11
CA GLN A 222 8.37 12.03 -8.96
C GLN A 222 7.97 12.58 -10.32
N SER A 223 6.75 13.11 -10.45
CA SER A 223 6.24 13.76 -11.67
C SER A 223 5.40 14.98 -11.35
#